data_AF-A0AAD5GD16-F1
#
_entry.id   AF-A0AAD5GD16-F1
#
_cell.length_a   1.000
_cell.length_b   1.000
_cell.length_c   1.000
_cell.angle_alpha   90.00
_cell.angle_beta   90.00
_cell.angle_gamma   90.00
#
_symmetry.space_group_name_H-M   'P 1'
#
loop_
_entity.id
_entity.type
_entity.pdbx_description
1 polymer ?
#
loop_
_entity_poly.entity_id
_entity_poly.type
_entity_poly.pdbx_seq_one_letter_code
_entity_poly.pdbx_strand_id
1 'polypeptide(L)'
;MSSNKFRHDPENGSVDEDLELLLFGLSTIHKATNNFSANNKLGEGGFGPVYKGVLEDRKEIAVKRLAKTSTQGLHEFKNEVILISKLQHRNLVKLFGCCIEGDEVMLIYEYMPNKGLDSYIFDGTRRELLDWPTRYHIIIGVARGLLYLHQDSRLKIIHRDLKVSNILLDKDMNPKISDFGTARTFGANQIEAKTSRVVGT
;
A
#
# COMPACT_ATOMS: atom_id res chain seq x y z
N MET A 1 -23.68 6.87 19.56
CA MET A 1 -22.45 7.15 20.31
C MET A 1 -21.60 5.90 20.26
N SER A 2 -20.76 5.77 19.24
CA SER A 2 -19.90 4.59 19.09
C SER A 2 -18.60 4.80 19.84
N SER A 3 -18.43 4.05 20.92
CA SER A 3 -17.25 4.10 21.78
C SER A 3 -16.03 3.57 21.02
N ASN A 4 -15.00 4.42 20.95
CA ASN A 4 -13.70 4.12 20.39
C ASN A 4 -13.06 2.96 21.18
N LYS A 5 -12.99 1.77 20.58
CA LYS A 5 -12.33 0.60 21.18
C LYS A 5 -10.84 0.56 20.79
N PHE A 6 -10.12 1.65 21.06
CA PHE A 6 -8.69 1.56 21.32
C PHE A 6 -8.52 1.43 22.83
N ARG A 7 -8.53 0.18 23.32
CA ARG A 7 -8.07 -0.05 24.70
C ARG A 7 -6.58 0.26 24.76
N HIS A 8 -6.25 1.11 25.72
CA HIS A 8 -4.95 1.70 26.00
C HIS A 8 -3.93 0.61 26.34
N ASP A 9 -2.97 0.35 25.44
CA ASP A 9 -1.72 -0.34 25.78
C ASP A 9 -0.65 0.74 26.05
N PRO A 10 0.03 0.77 27.21
CA PRO A 10 0.91 1.89 27.58
C PRO A 10 2.26 1.91 26.85
N GLU A 11 2.60 0.89 26.05
CA GLU A 11 3.95 0.72 25.46
C GLU A 11 4.05 0.97 23.95
N ASN A 12 2.98 1.37 23.26
CA ASN A 12 3.06 1.70 21.83
C ASN A 12 2.33 3.01 21.54
N GLY A 13 3.05 3.94 20.90
CA GLY A 13 2.55 5.26 20.53
C GLY A 13 1.13 5.21 19.97
N SER A 14 0.29 6.06 20.53
CA SER A 14 -1.11 6.27 20.14
C SER A 14 -1.24 6.28 18.62
N VAL A 15 -2.21 5.53 18.11
CA VAL A 15 -2.76 5.80 16.78
C VAL A 15 -3.28 7.24 16.86
N ASP A 16 -2.55 8.16 16.24
CA ASP A 16 -2.83 9.59 16.15
C ASP A 16 -4.33 9.81 15.93
N GLU A 17 -4.99 10.56 16.82
CA GLU A 17 -6.42 10.89 16.73
C GLU A 17 -6.77 11.75 15.49
N ASP A 18 -5.76 12.15 14.69
CA ASP A 18 -5.86 12.98 13.49
C ASP A 18 -5.93 12.20 12.15
N LEU A 19 -6.06 10.87 12.17
CA LEU A 19 -6.17 10.10 10.93
C LEU A 19 -7.60 10.15 10.35
N GLU A 20 -7.85 11.08 9.42
CA GLU A 20 -9.05 11.08 8.55
C GLU A 20 -9.00 9.94 7.51
N LEU A 21 -9.03 8.70 7.98
CA LEU A 21 -9.16 7.53 7.12
C LEU A 21 -10.63 7.19 6.90
N LEU A 22 -11.01 7.00 5.64
CA LEU A 22 -12.34 6.51 5.30
C LEU A 22 -12.48 5.05 5.76
N LEU A 23 -13.50 4.77 6.57
CA LEU A 23 -13.86 3.42 6.97
C LEU A 23 -14.93 2.88 6.00
N PHE A 24 -14.59 1.80 5.32
CA PHE A 24 -15.53 1.05 4.48
C PHE A 24 -16.19 -0.05 5.29
N GLY A 25 -17.50 -0.23 5.09
CA GLY A 25 -18.23 -1.35 5.67
C GLY A 25 -17.88 -2.67 4.97
N LEU A 26 -17.85 -3.77 5.72
CA LEU A 26 -17.53 -5.10 5.19
C LEU A 26 -18.51 -5.51 4.09
N SER A 27 -19.78 -5.18 4.23
CA SER A 27 -20.81 -5.43 3.21
C SER A 27 -20.54 -4.71 1.89
N THR A 28 -20.03 -3.47 1.94
CA THR A 28 -19.60 -2.71 0.76
C THR A 28 -18.45 -3.41 0.05
N ILE A 29 -17.46 -3.89 0.79
CA ILE A 29 -16.30 -4.59 0.23
C ILE A 29 -16.69 -5.97 -0.35
N HIS A 30 -17.59 -6.69 0.31
CA HIS A 30 -18.14 -7.94 -0.23
C HIS A 30 -18.83 -7.72 -1.57
N LYS A 31 -19.73 -6.73 -1.66
CA LYS A 31 -20.39 -6.40 -2.93
C LYS A 31 -19.37 -6.01 -4.00
N ALA A 32 -18.43 -5.12 -3.66
CA ALA A 32 -17.46 -4.60 -4.62
C ALA A 32 -16.53 -5.68 -5.19
N THR A 33 -16.18 -6.69 -4.38
CA THR A 33 -15.27 -7.78 -4.77
C THR A 33 -15.98 -9.04 -5.24
N ASN A 34 -17.32 -9.02 -5.37
CA ASN A 34 -18.15 -10.20 -5.62
C ASN A 34 -17.83 -11.34 -4.63
N ASN A 35 -17.94 -11.03 -3.33
CA ASN A 35 -17.61 -11.93 -2.22
C ASN A 35 -16.18 -12.49 -2.28
N PHE A 36 -15.20 -11.65 -2.57
CA PHE A 36 -13.79 -12.07 -2.72
C PHE A 36 -13.61 -13.20 -3.74
N SER A 37 -14.35 -13.12 -4.85
CA SER A 37 -14.29 -14.14 -5.91
C SER A 37 -12.85 -14.39 -6.37
N ALA A 38 -12.51 -15.66 -6.62
CA ALA A 38 -11.21 -16.04 -7.16
C ALA A 38 -10.90 -15.35 -8.50
N ASN A 39 -11.93 -15.07 -9.31
CA ASN A 39 -11.79 -14.34 -10.58
C ASN A 39 -11.33 -12.89 -10.38
N ASN A 40 -11.53 -12.33 -9.19
CA ASN A 40 -11.09 -10.99 -8.83
C ASN A 40 -9.74 -11.00 -8.11
N LYS A 41 -9.11 -12.16 -7.85
CA LYS A 41 -7.82 -12.21 -7.17
C LYS A 41 -6.72 -11.65 -8.07
N LEU A 42 -6.00 -10.65 -7.58
CA LEU A 42 -4.88 -10.00 -8.26
C LEU A 42 -3.55 -10.65 -7.93
N GLY A 43 -3.40 -11.16 -6.70
CA GLY A 43 -2.20 -11.79 -6.19
C GLY A 43 -2.31 -12.14 -4.72
N GLU A 44 -1.25 -12.68 -4.16
CA GLU A 44 -1.13 -13.01 -2.74
C GLU A 44 0.34 -12.89 -2.31
N GLY A 45 0.57 -12.27 -1.16
CA GLY A 45 1.89 -12.14 -0.56
C GLY A 45 1.84 -12.41 0.95
N GLY A 46 2.91 -12.12 1.68
CA GLY A 46 3.01 -12.37 3.13
C GLY A 46 1.95 -11.67 3.99
N PHE A 47 1.35 -10.60 3.47
CA PHE A 47 0.23 -9.92 4.10
C PHE A 47 -1.11 -10.65 3.91
N GLY A 48 -1.28 -11.37 2.81
CA GLY A 48 -2.51 -12.03 2.40
C GLY A 48 -2.91 -11.73 0.95
N PRO A 49 -4.11 -12.17 0.54
CA PRO A 49 -4.59 -12.01 -0.83
C PRO A 49 -5.02 -10.56 -1.13
N VAL A 50 -4.84 -10.17 -2.40
CA VAL A 50 -5.29 -8.89 -2.95
C VAL A 50 -6.37 -9.15 -3.99
N TYR A 51 -7.49 -8.43 -3.93
CA TYR A 51 -8.61 -8.56 -4.85
C TYR A 51 -8.91 -7.26 -5.57
N LYS A 52 -9.32 -7.34 -6.84
CA LYS A 52 -9.97 -6.26 -7.55
C LYS A 52 -11.40 -6.10 -7.05
N GLY A 53 -11.86 -4.88 -6.91
CA GLY A 53 -13.26 -4.57 -6.70
C GLY A 53 -13.71 -3.35 -7.49
N VAL A 54 -15.02 -3.16 -7.58
CA VAL A 54 -15.65 -1.98 -8.15
C VAL A 54 -16.71 -1.49 -7.18
N LEU A 55 -16.54 -0.27 -6.66
CA LEU A 55 -17.50 0.38 -5.77
C LEU A 55 -18.78 0.80 -6.53
N GLU A 56 -19.84 1.15 -5.81
CA GLU A 56 -21.13 1.55 -6.39
C GLU A 56 -21.02 2.81 -7.27
N ASP A 57 -20.08 3.70 -6.96
CA ASP A 57 -19.72 4.89 -7.76
C ASP A 57 -18.87 4.56 -9.00
N ARG A 58 -18.71 3.27 -9.32
CA ARG A 58 -17.88 2.70 -10.40
C ARG A 58 -16.38 2.87 -10.22
N LYS A 59 -15.93 3.27 -9.02
CA LYS A 59 -14.52 3.40 -8.73
C LYS A 59 -13.87 2.03 -8.56
N GLU A 60 -12.85 1.74 -9.37
CA GLU A 60 -12.06 0.51 -9.25
C GLU A 60 -11.11 0.59 -8.06
N ILE A 61 -11.06 -0.49 -7.28
CA ILE A 61 -10.26 -0.60 -6.06
C ILE A 61 -9.43 -1.88 -6.04
N ALA A 62 -8.32 -1.85 -5.30
CA ALA A 62 -7.58 -3.02 -4.89
C ALA A 62 -7.75 -3.23 -3.37
N VAL A 63 -8.23 -4.39 -2.97
CA VAL A 63 -8.52 -4.75 -1.58
C VAL A 63 -7.46 -5.74 -1.10
N LYS A 64 -6.52 -5.25 -0.30
CA LYS A 64 -5.47 -6.06 0.33
C LYS A 64 -6.02 -6.56 1.67
N ARG A 65 -6.35 -7.85 1.75
CA ARG A 65 -7.01 -8.48 2.91
C ARG A 65 -5.96 -9.16 3.78
N LEU A 66 -5.93 -8.83 5.06
CA LEU A 66 -5.00 -9.41 6.02
C LEU A 66 -5.32 -10.89 6.25
N ALA A 67 -4.31 -11.75 6.19
CA ALA A 67 -4.46 -13.16 6.54
C ALA A 67 -4.65 -13.34 8.06
N LYS A 68 -5.64 -14.14 8.47
CA LYS A 68 -6.05 -14.33 9.88
C LYS A 68 -4.93 -14.85 10.81
N THR A 69 -3.92 -15.52 10.26
CA THR A 69 -2.83 -16.15 11.01
C THR A 69 -1.58 -15.28 11.15
N SER A 70 -1.57 -14.07 10.56
CA SER A 70 -0.35 -13.28 10.43
C SER A 70 -0.20 -12.25 11.55
N THR A 71 0.51 -12.62 12.64
CA THR A 71 0.93 -11.66 13.68
C THR A 71 1.85 -10.58 13.11
N GLN A 72 2.73 -10.95 12.18
CA GLN A 72 3.56 -10.04 11.40
C GLN A 72 2.71 -9.08 10.55
N GLY A 73 1.66 -9.61 9.91
CA GLY A 73 0.78 -8.84 9.04
C GLY A 73 -0.03 -7.78 9.79
N LEU A 74 -0.38 -7.99 11.07
CA LEU A 74 -1.03 -6.95 11.87
C LEU A 74 -0.11 -5.75 12.15
N HIS A 75 1.18 -6.00 12.40
CA HIS A 75 2.16 -4.92 12.58
C HIS A 75 2.40 -4.17 11.27
N GLU A 76 2.57 -4.90 10.17
CA GLU A 76 2.72 -4.31 8.84
C GLU A 76 1.48 -3.52 8.43
N PHE A 77 0.27 -4.01 8.76
CA PHE A 77 -0.98 -3.27 8.56
C PHE A 77 -0.97 -1.94 9.30
N LYS A 78 -0.74 -1.96 10.63
CA LYS A 78 -0.73 -0.73 11.44
C LYS A 78 0.29 0.27 10.89
N ASN A 79 1.48 -0.22 10.53
CA ASN A 79 2.52 0.62 9.95
C ASN A 79 2.10 1.21 8.60
N GLU A 80 1.56 0.39 7.70
CA GLU A 80 1.09 0.81 6.40
C GLU A 80 -0.01 1.88 6.54
N VAL A 81 -1.00 1.64 7.40
CA VAL A 81 -2.09 2.60 7.73
C VAL A 81 -1.53 3.93 8.22
N ILE A 82 -0.64 3.92 9.21
CA ILE A 82 -0.09 5.14 9.83
C ILE A 82 0.73 5.96 8.83
N LEU A 83 1.49 5.30 7.95
CA LEU A 83 2.37 5.97 7.01
C LEU A 83 1.61 6.44 5.78
N ILE A 84 0.94 5.54 5.06
CA ILE A 84 0.38 5.85 3.75
C ILE A 84 -0.78 6.85 3.82
N SER A 85 -1.51 6.88 4.94
CA SER A 85 -2.57 7.88 5.19
C SER A 85 -2.04 9.31 5.24
N LYS A 86 -0.78 9.50 5.68
CA LYS A 86 -0.09 10.80 5.77
C LYS A 86 0.65 11.17 4.49
N LEU A 87 0.61 10.31 3.47
CA LEU A 87 1.36 10.48 2.23
C LEU A 87 0.42 10.69 1.05
N GLN A 88 0.61 11.79 0.32
CA GLN A 88 -0.11 12.06 -0.90
C GLN A 88 0.85 12.55 -1.97
N HIS A 89 1.10 11.71 -2.96
CA HIS A 89 1.98 12.05 -4.07
C HIS A 89 1.60 11.25 -5.32
N ARG A 90 1.77 11.85 -6.50
CA ARG A 90 1.36 11.25 -7.78
C ARG A 90 2.08 9.93 -8.12
N ASN A 91 3.27 9.72 -7.56
CA ASN A 91 4.08 8.51 -7.73
C ASN A 91 4.04 7.58 -6.52
N LEU A 92 3.04 7.72 -5.64
CA LEU A 92 2.74 6.78 -4.56
C LEU A 92 1.33 6.24 -4.77
N VAL A 93 1.10 4.97 -4.44
CA VAL A 93 -0.24 4.40 -4.53
C VAL A 93 -1.14 5.01 -3.45
N LYS A 94 -2.29 5.51 -3.87
CA LYS A 94 -3.26 6.14 -3.00
C LYS A 94 -4.05 5.11 -2.21
N LEU A 95 -3.95 5.17 -0.88
CA LEU A 95 -4.90 4.52 0.01
C LEU A 95 -6.20 5.34 0.04
N PHE A 96 -7.32 4.70 -0.22
CA PHE A 96 -8.64 5.30 -0.05
C PHE A 96 -9.18 5.14 1.36
N GLY A 97 -8.84 4.04 2.04
CA GLY A 97 -9.32 3.77 3.39
C GLY A 97 -9.06 2.34 3.84
N CYS A 98 -9.70 1.95 4.94
CA CYS A 98 -9.62 0.59 5.46
C CYS A 98 -11.01 0.05 5.84
N CYS A 99 -11.09 -1.27 5.99
CA CYS A 99 -12.25 -1.96 6.58
C CYS A 99 -11.75 -2.74 7.79
N ILE A 100 -12.40 -2.55 8.94
CA ILE A 100 -12.07 -3.21 10.20
C ILE A 100 -13.39 -3.63 10.86
N GLU A 101 -13.81 -4.87 10.62
CA GLU A 101 -15.04 -5.44 11.19
C GLU A 101 -14.82 -6.87 11.66
N GLY A 102 -14.97 -7.12 12.96
CA GLY A 102 -14.67 -8.42 13.56
C GLY A 102 -13.20 -8.80 13.34
N ASP A 103 -12.96 -9.97 12.74
CA ASP A 103 -11.62 -10.46 12.39
C ASP A 103 -11.17 -10.04 10.98
N GLU A 104 -11.97 -9.23 10.27
CA GLU A 104 -11.68 -8.80 8.92
C GLU A 104 -10.99 -7.44 8.92
N VAL A 105 -9.74 -7.44 8.47
CA VAL A 105 -8.89 -6.24 8.36
C VAL A 105 -8.42 -6.10 6.91
N MET A 106 -8.72 -4.96 6.27
CA MET A 106 -8.44 -4.74 4.86
C MET A 106 -7.98 -3.31 4.59
N LEU A 107 -7.10 -3.17 3.59
CA LEU A 107 -6.68 -1.89 3.02
C LEU A 107 -7.29 -1.75 1.61
N ILE A 108 -7.85 -0.58 1.34
CA ILE A 108 -8.52 -0.27 0.08
C ILE A 108 -7.69 0.77 -0.66
N TYR A 109 -7.07 0.35 -1.75
CA TYR A 109 -6.21 1.17 -2.61
C TYR A 109 -6.89 1.54 -3.92
N GLU A 110 -6.33 2.52 -4.61
CA GLU A 110 -6.55 2.65 -6.05
C GLU A 110 -6.12 1.39 -6.80
N TYR A 111 -6.92 0.98 -7.79
CA TYR A 111 -6.58 -0.14 -8.64
C TYR A 111 -5.55 0.25 -9.70
N MET A 112 -4.52 -0.59 -9.86
CA MET A 112 -3.41 -0.39 -10.79
C MET A 112 -3.51 -1.42 -11.94
N PRO A 113 -4.11 -1.06 -13.09
CA PRO A 113 -4.47 -2.02 -14.13
C PRO A 113 -3.27 -2.67 -14.82
N ASN A 114 -2.14 -1.97 -14.87
CA ASN A 114 -0.91 -2.49 -15.49
C ASN A 114 -0.06 -3.28 -14.49
N LYS A 115 -0.56 -3.61 -13.28
CA LYS A 115 0.15 -4.45 -12.29
C LYS A 115 1.54 -3.87 -11.93
N GLY A 116 2.41 -4.70 -11.37
CA GLY A 116 3.80 -4.35 -11.06
C GLY A 116 4.70 -4.32 -12.29
N LEU A 117 5.77 -3.53 -12.20
CA LEU A 117 6.80 -3.40 -13.24
C LEU A 117 7.52 -4.71 -13.51
N ASP A 118 7.61 -5.59 -12.51
CA ASP A 118 8.08 -6.97 -12.64
C ASP A 118 7.36 -7.75 -13.74
N SER A 119 6.04 -7.54 -13.89
CA SER A 119 5.22 -8.18 -14.92
C SER A 119 5.57 -7.75 -16.35
N TYR A 120 6.31 -6.66 -16.52
CA TYR A 120 6.85 -6.23 -17.81
C TYR A 120 8.32 -6.61 -17.97
N ILE A 121 9.12 -6.42 -16.92
CA ILE A 121 10.55 -6.69 -17.01
C ILE A 121 10.82 -8.18 -17.23
N PHE A 122 10.07 -9.07 -16.58
CA PHE A 122 10.33 -10.52 -16.62
C PHE A 122 9.50 -11.29 -17.65
N ASP A 123 8.55 -10.64 -18.31
CA ASP A 123 7.76 -11.22 -19.40
C ASP A 123 8.32 -10.78 -20.76
N GLY A 124 8.73 -11.73 -21.60
CA GLY A 124 9.40 -11.43 -22.87
C GLY A 124 8.56 -10.56 -23.81
N THR A 125 7.25 -10.82 -23.88
CA THR A 125 6.33 -10.11 -24.78
C THR A 125 6.01 -8.72 -24.24
N ARG A 126 5.72 -8.59 -22.95
CA ARG A 126 5.41 -7.29 -22.32
C ARG A 126 6.62 -6.39 -22.23
N ARG A 127 7.83 -6.94 -22.16
CA ARG A 127 9.08 -6.16 -22.15
C ARG A 127 9.22 -5.27 -23.38
N GLU A 128 8.66 -5.68 -24.52
CA GLU A 128 8.66 -4.89 -25.76
C GLU A 128 7.85 -3.60 -25.64
N LEU A 129 6.86 -3.56 -24.73
CA LEU A 129 6.07 -2.36 -24.44
C LEU A 129 6.84 -1.33 -23.59
N LEU A 130 8.00 -1.73 -23.02
CA LEU A 130 8.90 -0.82 -22.31
C LEU A 130 9.98 -0.33 -23.27
N ASP A 131 9.63 0.56 -24.18
CA ASP A 131 10.62 1.31 -24.96
C ASP A 131 11.43 2.26 -24.06
N TRP A 132 12.52 2.83 -24.61
CA TRP A 132 13.39 3.69 -23.81
C TRP A 132 12.68 4.92 -23.23
N PRO A 133 11.85 5.66 -23.99
CA PRO A 133 11.03 6.74 -23.44
C PRO A 133 10.17 6.31 -22.25
N THR A 134 9.47 5.16 -22.34
CA THR A 134 8.64 4.64 -21.25
C THR A 134 9.47 4.28 -20.03
N ARG A 135 10.62 3.61 -20.22
CA ARG A 135 11.55 3.29 -19.12
C ARG A 135 12.05 4.54 -18.42
N TYR A 136 12.45 5.55 -19.20
CA TYR A 136 12.95 6.81 -18.66
C TYR A 136 11.86 7.52 -17.84
N HIS A 137 10.63 7.58 -18.35
CA HIS A 137 9.46 8.10 -17.61
C HIS A 137 9.25 7.38 -16.28
N ILE A 138 9.31 6.05 -16.30
CA ILE A 138 9.18 5.21 -15.09
C ILE A 138 10.30 5.52 -14.08
N ILE A 139 11.56 5.58 -14.53
CA ILE A 139 12.71 5.88 -13.66
C ILE A 139 12.54 7.25 -12.98
N ILE A 140 12.15 8.28 -13.74
CA ILE A 140 11.94 9.62 -13.20
C ILE A 140 10.78 9.64 -12.20
N GLY A 141 9.69 8.94 -12.48
CA GLY A 141 8.56 8.86 -11.56
C GLY A 141 8.91 8.15 -10.24
N VAL A 142 9.67 7.05 -10.31
CA VAL A 142 10.18 6.36 -9.10
C VAL A 142 11.11 7.28 -8.31
N ALA A 143 12.05 7.95 -8.97
CA ALA A 143 12.96 8.89 -8.32
C ALA A 143 12.22 10.03 -7.63
N ARG A 144 11.18 10.60 -8.26
CA ARG A 144 10.31 11.62 -7.64
C ARG A 144 9.56 11.09 -6.42
N GLY A 145 9.02 9.87 -6.50
CA GLY A 145 8.36 9.22 -5.35
C GLY A 145 9.32 9.03 -4.17
N LEU A 146 10.55 8.60 -4.43
CA LEU A 146 11.58 8.43 -3.39
C LEU A 146 12.06 9.76 -2.81
N LEU A 147 12.28 10.77 -3.67
CA LEU A 147 12.65 12.12 -3.22
C LEU A 147 11.59 12.67 -2.27
N TYR A 148 10.31 12.52 -2.63
CA TYR A 148 9.21 12.91 -1.77
C TYR A 148 9.27 12.21 -0.41
N LEU A 149 9.41 10.88 -0.38
CA LEU A 149 9.49 10.13 0.88
C LEU A 149 10.69 10.53 1.75
N HIS A 150 11.82 10.86 1.13
CA HIS A 150 13.07 11.09 1.85
C HIS A 150 13.26 12.54 2.30
N GLN A 151 12.69 13.50 1.59
CA GLN A 151 12.99 14.93 1.77
C GLN A 151 11.73 15.82 1.83
N ASP A 152 10.75 15.60 0.94
CA ASP A 152 9.64 16.56 0.79
C ASP A 152 8.41 16.24 1.65
N SER A 153 8.29 15.01 2.17
CA SER A 153 7.22 14.64 3.09
C SER A 153 7.47 15.18 4.50
N ARG A 154 6.39 15.45 5.25
CA ARG A 154 6.45 15.92 6.65
C ARG A 154 7.31 15.03 7.55
N LEU A 155 7.34 13.72 7.27
CA LEU A 155 8.19 12.75 7.93
C LEU A 155 9.19 12.22 6.92
N LYS A 156 10.47 12.09 7.29
CA LYS A 156 11.44 11.35 6.48
C LYS A 156 11.10 9.86 6.59
N ILE A 157 10.82 9.21 5.47
CA ILE A 157 10.38 7.81 5.42
C ILE A 157 11.33 7.00 4.56
N ILE A 158 11.82 5.88 5.09
CA ILE A 158 12.59 4.90 4.34
C ILE A 158 11.69 3.70 4.04
N HIS A 159 11.50 3.37 2.77
CA HIS A 159 10.58 2.31 2.34
C HIS A 159 11.02 0.90 2.76
N ARG A 160 12.33 0.62 2.73
CA ARG A 160 13.00 -0.65 3.11
C ARG A 160 12.67 -1.91 2.28
N ASP A 161 11.68 -1.86 1.39
CA ASP A 161 11.33 -2.96 0.47
C ASP A 161 11.03 -2.45 -0.93
N LEU A 162 11.90 -1.58 -1.46
CA LEU A 162 11.76 -1.08 -2.82
C LEU A 162 12.25 -2.14 -3.81
N LYS A 163 11.34 -2.63 -4.65
CA LYS A 163 11.60 -3.65 -5.68
C LYS A 163 10.63 -3.48 -6.84
N VAL A 164 10.92 -4.12 -7.96
CA VAL A 164 10.13 -3.99 -9.20
C VAL A 164 8.66 -4.40 -9.05
N SER A 165 8.34 -5.36 -8.19
CA SER A 165 6.94 -5.74 -7.91
C SER A 165 6.20 -4.74 -7.03
N ASN A 166 6.91 -3.85 -6.32
CA ASN A 166 6.35 -2.74 -5.54
C ASN A 166 6.31 -1.42 -6.32
N ILE A 167 6.65 -1.44 -7.61
CA ILE A 167 6.41 -0.32 -8.55
C ILE A 167 5.20 -0.69 -9.40
N LEU A 168 4.02 -0.23 -9.01
CA LEU A 168 2.80 -0.47 -9.76
C LEU A 168 2.63 0.57 -10.88
N LEU A 169 1.95 0.17 -11.96
CA LEU A 169 1.72 1.02 -13.14
C LEU A 169 0.22 1.30 -13.30
N ASP A 170 -0.13 2.59 -13.42
CA ASP A 170 -1.51 2.99 -13.71
C ASP A 170 -1.82 2.78 -15.19
N LYS A 171 -3.06 3.11 -15.61
CA LYS A 171 -3.53 2.95 -16.99
C LYS A 171 -2.67 3.68 -18.03
N ASP A 172 -1.99 4.74 -17.64
CA ASP A 172 -1.18 5.61 -18.50
C ASP A 172 0.32 5.31 -18.34
N MET A 173 0.68 4.15 -17.77
CA MET A 173 2.05 3.72 -17.50
C MET A 173 2.83 4.63 -16.54
N ASN A 174 2.13 5.40 -15.68
CA ASN A 174 2.81 6.14 -14.62
C ASN A 174 3.17 5.20 -13.46
N PRO A 175 4.40 5.30 -12.92
CA PRO A 175 4.82 4.48 -11.80
C PRO A 175 4.28 5.03 -10.48
N LYS A 176 3.85 4.11 -9.62
CA LYS A 176 3.48 4.38 -8.23
C LYS A 176 4.11 3.36 -7.29
N ILE A 177 4.84 3.86 -6.31
CA ILE A 177 5.46 3.05 -5.26
C ILE A 177 4.34 2.56 -4.32
N SER A 178 4.36 1.27 -4.00
CA SER A 178 3.38 0.58 -3.15
C SER A 178 4.04 -0.22 -2.04
N ASP A 179 3.24 -0.73 -1.11
CA ASP A 179 3.63 -1.66 -0.04
C ASP A 179 4.53 -1.05 1.04
N PHE A 180 3.93 -0.16 1.84
CA PHE A 180 4.60 0.53 2.94
C PHE A 180 4.63 -0.28 4.25
N GLY A 181 4.23 -1.55 4.23
CA GLY A 181 4.16 -2.40 5.42
C GLY A 181 5.48 -2.48 6.19
N THR A 182 6.61 -2.41 5.49
CA THR A 182 7.95 -2.41 6.09
C THR A 182 8.58 -1.02 6.18
N ALA A 183 7.91 0.05 5.79
CA ALA A 183 8.52 1.39 5.82
C ALA A 183 8.79 1.88 7.26
N ARG A 184 9.67 2.86 7.44
CA ARG A 184 9.97 3.48 8.74
C ARG A 184 10.11 4.98 8.66
N THR A 185 9.65 5.67 9.68
CA THR A 185 9.88 7.09 9.90
C THR A 185 11.20 7.33 10.61
N PHE A 186 11.83 8.44 10.28
CA PHE A 186 13.05 8.93 10.89
C PHE A 186 12.82 10.37 11.34
N GLY A 187 13.37 10.73 12.50
CA GLY A 187 13.43 12.13 12.91
C GLY A 187 14.23 12.95 11.90
N ALA A 188 13.89 14.23 11.71
CA ALA A 188 14.53 15.09 10.70
C ALA A 188 16.08 15.13 10.83
N ASN A 189 16.59 15.05 12.06
CA ASN A 189 18.03 15.08 12.37
C ASN A 189 18.64 13.67 12.48
N GLN A 190 17.85 12.61 12.32
CA GLN A 190 18.32 11.24 12.43
C GLN A 190 18.81 10.76 11.07
N ILE A 191 20.13 10.61 10.94
CA ILE A 191 20.80 10.11 9.74
C ILE A 191 20.99 8.58 9.74
N GLU A 192 20.90 7.94 10.90
CA GLU A 192 21.13 6.51 11.09
C GLU A 192 20.10 5.89 12.05
N ALA A 193 19.73 4.64 11.82
CA ALA A 193 18.97 3.83 12.77
C ALA A 193 19.44 2.37 12.76
N LYS A 194 19.55 1.77 13.95
CA LYS A 194 19.79 0.33 14.10
C LYS A 194 18.46 -0.42 14.01
N THR A 195 18.46 -1.53 13.27
CA THR A 195 17.32 -2.46 13.21
C THR A 195 17.78 -3.84 13.64
N SER A 196 17.04 -4.47 14.55
CA SER A 196 17.22 -5.88 14.95
C SER A 196 16.49 -6.85 14.02
N ARG A 197 15.66 -6.32 13.10
CA ARG A 197 14.87 -7.09 12.15
C ARG A 197 15.37 -6.83 10.72
N VAL A 198 15.82 -7.89 10.06
CA VAL A 198 16.09 -7.91 8.61
C VAL A 198 14.73 -7.92 7.89
N VAL A 199 14.54 -7.00 6.96
CA VAL A 199 13.32 -6.86 6.15
C VAL A 199 13.70 -6.54 4.71
N GLY A 200 12.85 -6.90 3.76
CA GLY A 200 13.13 -6.90 2.32
C GLY A 200 13.08 -8.32 1.75
N THR A 201 12.89 -8.45 0.44
CA THR A 201 12.87 -9.73 -0.28
C THR A 201 14.01 -9.85 -1.28
#